data_AF-A0A246JWF9-F1
#
_entry.id   AF-A0A246JWF9-F1
#
_cell.length_a   1.000
_cell.length_b   1.000
_cell.length_c   1.000
_cell.angle_alpha   90.00
_cell.angle_beta   90.00
_cell.angle_gamma   90.00
#
_symmetry.space_group_name_H-M   'P 1'
#
loop_
_entity.id
_entity.type
_entity.pdbx_description
1 polymer ?
#
loop_
_entity_poly.entity_id
_entity_poly.type
_entity_poly.pdbx_seq_one_letter_code
_entity_poly.pdbx_strand_id
1 'polypeptide(L)'
;MDTPISEAEAFGLLQTRRAAFVAAATPLLVGADIDAPTGAAAADSLLDMTIAAYQGRPAPEAAARGFPRSAYSLFGDNLVPLLKDVLGASLPVAFLARCVDSYWRSATRAMAPQ
;
A
#
# COMPACT_ATOMS: atom_id res chain seq x y z
N MET A 1 18.94 -22.44 8.26
CA MET A 1 17.86 -21.66 8.89
C MET A 1 18.04 -20.24 8.41
N ASP A 2 17.17 -19.77 7.52
CA ASP A 2 17.14 -18.35 7.16
C ASP A 2 16.66 -17.56 8.37
N THR A 3 17.47 -16.61 8.82
CA THR A 3 17.06 -15.68 9.86
C THR A 3 15.88 -14.86 9.33
N PRO A 4 14.75 -14.77 10.05
CA PRO A 4 13.65 -13.91 9.62
C PRO A 4 14.15 -12.45 9.59
N ILE A 5 13.90 -11.75 8.48
CA ILE A 5 14.28 -10.35 8.33
C ILE A 5 13.57 -9.49 9.39
N SER A 6 14.18 -8.40 9.84
CA SER A 6 13.55 -7.45 10.76
C SER A 6 12.47 -6.59 10.07
N GLU A 7 11.64 -5.89 10.86
CA GLU A 7 10.67 -4.92 10.31
C GLU A 7 11.36 -3.78 9.55
N ALA A 8 12.54 -3.35 10.02
CA ALA A 8 13.32 -2.31 9.37
C ALA A 8 13.84 -2.77 8.00
N GLU A 9 14.31 -4.02 7.90
CA GLU A 9 14.72 -4.61 6.63
C GLU A 9 13.55 -4.81 5.67
N ALA A 10 12.41 -5.33 6.16
CA ALA A 10 11.19 -5.46 5.36
C ALA A 10 10.72 -4.10 4.82
N PHE A 11 10.77 -3.05 5.64
CA PHE A 11 10.42 -1.71 5.24
C PHE A 11 11.45 -1.10 4.26
N GLY A 12 12.74 -1.38 4.44
CA GLY A 12 13.78 -1.03 3.47
C GLY A 12 13.52 -1.67 2.11
N LEU A 13 13.20 -2.96 2.09
CA LEU A 13 12.84 -3.70 0.88
C LEU A 13 11.60 -3.12 0.19
N LEU A 14 10.57 -2.73 0.96
CA LEU A 14 9.38 -2.09 0.41
C LEU A 14 9.72 -0.79 -0.33
N GLN A 15 10.58 0.04 0.25
CA GLN A 15 11.03 1.28 -0.40
C GLN A 15 11.84 0.99 -1.66
N THR A 16 12.76 0.03 -1.62
CA THR A 16 13.57 -0.37 -2.79
C THR A 16 12.71 -0.98 -3.90
N ARG A 17 11.68 -1.76 -3.56
CA ARG A 17 10.81 -2.47 -4.50
C ARG A 17 9.49 -1.74 -4.76
N ARG A 18 9.39 -0.44 -4.43
CA ARG A 18 8.18 0.37 -4.62
C ARG A 18 7.63 0.27 -6.04
N ALA A 19 8.49 0.41 -7.05
CA ALA A 19 8.06 0.32 -8.45
C ALA A 19 7.48 -1.06 -8.81
N ALA A 20 8.08 -2.15 -8.30
CA ALA A 20 7.56 -3.50 -8.49
C ALA A 20 6.21 -3.70 -7.79
N PHE A 21 6.06 -3.16 -6.57
CA PHE A 21 4.79 -3.17 -5.85
C PHE A 21 3.70 -2.45 -6.62
N VAL A 22 3.96 -1.24 -7.11
CA VAL A 22 3.00 -0.45 -7.89
C VAL A 22 2.59 -1.20 -9.15
N ALA A 23 3.55 -1.80 -9.87
CA ALA A 23 3.27 -2.62 -11.05
C ALA A 23 2.38 -3.83 -10.72
N ALA A 24 2.61 -4.51 -9.60
CA ALA A 24 1.79 -5.64 -9.15
C ALA A 24 0.38 -5.23 -8.69
N ALA A 25 0.25 -4.05 -8.07
CA ALA A 25 -1.03 -3.53 -7.58
C ALA A 25 -1.90 -2.92 -8.69
N THR A 26 -1.29 -2.35 -9.73
CA THR A 26 -2.00 -1.69 -10.84
C THR A 26 -3.13 -2.54 -11.44
N PRO A 27 -2.92 -3.81 -11.88
CA PRO A 27 -3.99 -4.59 -12.51
C PRO A 27 -5.17 -4.87 -11.57
N LEU A 28 -4.97 -4.88 -10.26
CA LEU A 28 -6.05 -5.04 -9.27
C LEU A 28 -6.98 -3.82 -9.24
N LEU A 29 -6.45 -2.63 -9.54
CA LEU A 29 -7.18 -1.38 -9.47
C LEU A 29 -7.87 -1.03 -10.80
N VAL A 30 -7.34 -1.49 -11.94
CA VAL A 30 -7.93 -1.23 -13.27
C VAL A 30 -9.33 -1.85 -13.43
N GLY A 31 -9.67 -2.86 -12.63
CA GLY A 31 -11.03 -3.43 -12.58
C GLY A 31 -12.04 -2.66 -11.71
N ALA A 32 -11.61 -1.58 -11.06
CA ALA A 32 -12.37 -0.86 -10.03
C ALA A 32 -12.97 0.47 -10.51
N ASP A 33 -13.38 0.54 -11.78
CA ASP A 33 -13.76 1.79 -12.49
C ASP A 33 -12.61 2.80 -12.64
N ILE A 34 -11.38 2.31 -12.66
CA ILE A 34 -10.17 3.09 -12.89
C ILE A 34 -9.54 2.64 -14.22
N ASP A 35 -9.15 3.57 -15.09
CA ASP A 35 -8.44 3.23 -16.32
C ASP A 35 -6.97 2.83 -16.07
N ALA A 36 -6.30 2.25 -17.07
CA ALA A 36 -4.93 1.77 -16.93
C ALA A 36 -3.91 2.85 -16.48
N PRO A 37 -3.91 4.08 -17.06
CA PRO A 37 -3.03 5.16 -16.58
C PRO A 37 -3.31 5.58 -15.14
N THR A 38 -4.58 5.66 -14.74
CA THR A 38 -4.99 6.05 -13.39
C THR A 38 -4.73 4.94 -12.38
N GLY A 39 -4.75 3.67 -12.80
CA GLY A 39 -4.48 2.51 -11.93
C GLY A 39 -3.08 2.54 -11.32
N ALA A 40 -2.06 2.90 -12.11
CA ALA A 40 -0.69 3.02 -11.62
C ALA A 40 -0.53 4.21 -10.66
N ALA A 41 -1.12 5.36 -11.00
CA ALA A 41 -1.12 6.54 -10.14
C ALA A 41 -1.86 6.29 -8.81
N ALA A 42 -2.96 5.55 -8.85
CA ALA A 42 -3.71 5.14 -7.67
C ALA A 42 -2.91 4.19 -6.78
N ALA A 43 -2.33 3.15 -7.35
CA ALA A 43 -1.48 2.22 -6.60
C ALA A 43 -0.29 2.93 -5.93
N ASP A 44 0.37 3.84 -6.65
CA ASP A 44 1.48 4.62 -6.10
C ASP A 44 1.03 5.54 -4.98
N SER A 45 -0.06 6.28 -5.16
CA SER A 45 -0.59 7.20 -4.14
C SER A 45 -1.05 6.48 -2.88
N LEU A 46 -1.72 5.32 -3.02
CA LEU A 46 -2.17 4.49 -1.89
C LEU A 46 -0.99 3.86 -1.14
N LEU A 47 0.07 3.46 -1.86
CA LEU A 47 1.30 2.96 -1.24
C LEU A 47 2.07 4.08 -0.53
N ASP A 48 2.21 5.25 -1.15
CA ASP A 48 2.91 6.40 -0.57
C ASP A 48 2.26 6.86 0.74
N MET A 49 0.92 6.91 0.75
CA MET A 49 0.11 7.14 1.94
C MET A 49 0.41 6.11 3.05
N THR A 50 0.52 4.83 2.70
CA THR A 50 0.85 3.74 3.64
C THR A 50 2.25 3.92 4.22
N ILE A 51 3.24 4.23 3.37
CA ILE A 51 4.64 4.41 3.75
C ILE A 51 4.80 5.61 4.69
N ALA A 52 4.19 6.74 4.34
CA ALA A 52 4.24 7.95 5.16
C ALA A 52 3.63 7.71 6.55
N ALA A 53 2.45 7.09 6.62
CA ALA A 53 1.79 6.76 7.88
C ALA A 53 2.60 5.73 8.70
N TYR A 54 3.19 4.72 8.06
CA TYR A 54 4.06 3.75 8.72
C TYR A 54 5.25 4.42 9.41
N GLN A 55 5.85 5.42 8.75
CA GLN A 55 6.95 6.24 9.28
C GLN A 55 6.52 7.26 10.34
N GLY A 56 5.22 7.38 10.64
CA GLY A 56 4.69 8.41 11.53
C GLY A 56 4.76 9.82 10.94
N ARG A 57 4.90 9.94 9.61
CA ARG A 57 4.86 11.21 8.90
C ARG A 57 3.42 11.56 8.52
N PRO A 58 3.10 12.85 8.32
CA PRO A 58 1.84 13.24 7.71
C PRO A 58 1.67 12.50 6.38
N ALA A 59 0.59 11.72 6.24
CA ALA A 59 0.32 11.00 5.01
C ALA A 59 -0.17 11.99 3.94
N PRO A 60 0.24 11.88 2.67
CA PRO A 60 -0.24 12.76 1.61
C PRO A 60 -1.65 12.35 1.16
N GLU A 61 -2.64 12.38 2.06
CA GLU A 61 -3.99 11.90 1.77
C GLU A 61 -4.65 12.66 0.62
N ALA A 62 -4.24 13.92 0.40
CA ALA A 62 -4.71 14.74 -0.71
C ALA A 62 -4.42 14.14 -2.10
N ALA A 63 -3.29 13.44 -2.27
CA ALA A 63 -2.95 12.78 -3.53
C ALA A 63 -3.78 11.51 -3.78
N ALA A 64 -4.29 10.89 -2.71
CA ALA A 64 -5.17 9.74 -2.80
C ALA A 64 -6.66 10.12 -2.93
N ARG A 65 -7.03 11.36 -2.61
CA ARG A 65 -8.43 11.82 -2.69
C ARG A 65 -8.96 11.72 -4.12
N GLY A 66 -10.24 11.35 -4.23
CA GLY A 66 -10.95 11.29 -5.50
C GLY A 66 -10.95 9.92 -6.16
N PHE A 67 -10.20 8.93 -5.66
CA PHE A 67 -10.36 7.55 -6.11
C PHE A 67 -11.72 6.97 -5.66
N PRO A 68 -12.33 6.09 -6.47
CA PRO A 68 -13.54 5.39 -6.07
C PRO A 68 -13.29 4.52 -4.84
N ARG A 69 -14.30 4.38 -3.98
CA ARG A 69 -14.23 3.58 -2.74
C ARG A 69 -13.77 2.13 -3.00
N SER A 70 -14.16 1.57 -4.15
CA SER A 70 -13.74 0.25 -4.62
C SER A 70 -12.22 0.09 -4.68
N ALA A 71 -11.49 1.12 -5.14
CA ALA A 71 -10.04 1.08 -5.25
C ALA A 71 -9.35 1.06 -3.88
N TYR A 72 -9.90 1.79 -2.89
CA TYR A 72 -9.43 1.69 -1.51
C TYR A 72 -9.65 0.28 -0.96
N SER A 73 -10.87 -0.25 -1.09
CA SER A 73 -11.17 -1.60 -0.62
C SER A 73 -10.26 -2.65 -1.27
N LEU A 74 -10.14 -2.63 -2.60
CA LEU A 74 -9.32 -3.59 -3.33
C LEU A 74 -7.84 -3.51 -2.96
N PHE A 75 -7.28 -2.31 -2.84
CA PHE A 75 -5.88 -2.16 -2.41
C PHE A 75 -5.69 -2.67 -0.98
N GLY A 76 -6.57 -2.28 -0.05
CA GLY A 76 -6.50 -2.69 1.36
C GLY A 76 -6.62 -4.20 1.56
N ASP A 77 -7.57 -4.83 0.88
CA ASP A 77 -7.82 -6.27 0.94
C ASP A 77 -6.64 -7.08 0.37
N ASN A 78 -5.93 -6.51 -0.62
CA ASN A 78 -4.80 -7.16 -1.27
C ASN A 78 -3.42 -6.72 -0.75
N LEU A 79 -3.35 -5.82 0.24
CA LEU A 79 -2.09 -5.25 0.72
C LEU A 79 -1.12 -6.32 1.23
N VAL A 80 -1.60 -7.26 2.06
CA VAL A 80 -0.75 -8.33 2.61
C VAL A 80 -0.28 -9.31 1.53
N PRO A 81 -1.16 -9.84 0.64
CA PRO A 81 -0.73 -10.63 -0.51
C PRO A 81 0.32 -9.92 -1.37
N LEU A 82 0.13 -8.63 -1.71
CA LEU A 82 1.07 -7.85 -2.50
C LEU A 82 2.43 -7.70 -1.80
N LEU A 83 2.43 -7.41 -0.49
CA LEU A 83 3.68 -7.32 0.28
C LEU A 83 4.45 -8.65 0.25
N LYS A 84 3.75 -9.78 0.40
CA LYS A 84 4.37 -11.11 0.35
C LYS A 84 4.88 -11.49 -1.04
N ASP A 85 4.13 -11.15 -2.08
CA ASP A 85 4.53 -11.42 -3.46
C ASP A 85 5.79 -10.62 -3.84
N VAL A 86 5.82 -9.33 -3.50
CA VAL A 86 6.90 -8.42 -3.92
C VAL A 86 8.13 -8.52 -3.03
N LEU A 87 7.96 -8.75 -1.72
CA LEU A 87 9.06 -8.72 -0.74
C LEU A 87 9.49 -10.12 -0.27
N GLY A 88 8.60 -11.12 -0.40
CA GLY A 88 8.85 -12.52 -0.08
C GLY A 88 7.87 -13.12 0.94
N ALA A 89 7.83 -14.46 0.94
CA ALA A 89 7.08 -15.35 1.85
C ALA A 89 7.08 -14.94 3.34
N SER A 90 8.28 -14.64 3.81
CA SER A 90 8.66 -14.66 5.23
C SER A 90 8.81 -13.24 5.79
N LEU A 91 7.75 -12.45 5.72
CA LEU A 91 7.70 -11.11 6.32
C LEU A 91 7.30 -11.15 7.80
N PRO A 92 7.84 -10.27 8.65
CA PRO A 92 7.41 -10.13 10.04
C PRO A 92 5.92 -9.79 10.13
N VAL A 93 5.21 -10.48 11.03
CA VAL A 93 3.78 -10.22 11.27
C VAL A 93 3.55 -8.78 11.76
N ALA A 94 4.45 -8.25 12.59
CA ALA A 94 4.37 -6.88 13.08
C ALA A 94 4.45 -5.84 11.94
N PHE A 95 5.37 -6.04 10.98
CA PHE A 95 5.50 -5.22 9.79
C PHE A 95 4.19 -5.22 8.98
N LEU A 96 3.65 -6.42 8.70
CA LEU A 96 2.40 -6.56 7.95
C LEU A 96 1.22 -5.87 8.66
N ALA A 97 1.07 -6.10 9.96
CA ALA A 97 0.00 -5.50 10.76
C ALA A 97 0.11 -3.97 10.76
N ARG A 98 1.32 -3.42 10.89
CA ARG A 98 1.55 -1.98 10.89
C ARG A 98 1.30 -1.36 9.52
N CYS A 99 1.64 -2.01 8.42
CA CYS A 99 1.28 -1.56 7.07
C CYS A 99 -0.24 -1.49 6.89
N VAL A 100 -0.97 -2.54 7.29
CA VAL A 100 -2.44 -2.60 7.18
C VAL A 100 -3.11 -1.52 8.03
N ASP A 101 -2.69 -1.37 9.29
CA ASP A 101 -3.23 -0.35 10.19
C ASP A 101 -2.93 1.08 9.67
N SER A 102 -1.70 1.33 9.22
CA SER A 102 -1.30 2.62 8.63
C SER A 102 -2.11 2.95 7.38
N TYR A 103 -2.33 1.95 6.52
CA TYR A 103 -3.16 2.09 5.33
C TYR A 103 -4.60 2.48 5.69
N TRP A 104 -5.29 1.69 6.52
CA TRP A 104 -6.72 1.90 6.79
C TRP A 104 -7.00 3.20 7.55
N ARG A 105 -6.12 3.61 8.47
CA ARG A 105 -6.23 4.91 9.13
C ARG A 105 -6.19 6.05 8.11
N SER A 106 -5.28 5.97 7.15
CA SER A 106 -5.08 7.01 6.16
C SER A 106 -6.16 6.99 5.08
N ALA A 107 -6.58 5.81 4.62
CA ALA A 107 -7.69 5.62 3.70
C ALA A 107 -9.00 6.17 4.26
N THR A 108 -9.27 5.94 5.55
CA THR A 108 -10.47 6.49 6.23
C THR A 108 -10.48 8.01 6.19
N ARG A 109 -9.32 8.66 6.39
CA ARG A 109 -9.18 10.13 6.29
C ARG A 109 -9.29 10.64 4.85
N ALA A 110 -8.75 9.90 3.88
CA ALA A 110 -8.84 10.25 2.48
C ALA A 110 -10.28 10.18 1.94
N MET A 111 -11.09 9.24 2.46
CA MET A 111 -12.51 9.06 2.09
C MET A 111 -13.48 9.98 2.84
N ALA A 112 -13.04 10.70 3.89
CA ALA A 112 -13.94 11.53 4.68
C ALA A 112 -14.47 12.74 3.88
N PRO A 113 -15.78 13.06 3.96
CA PRO A 113 -16.33 14.27 3.35
C PRO A 113 -15.75 15.53 4.01
N GLN A 114 -15.59 16.60 3.22
CA GLN A 114 -15.11 17.91 3.71
C GLN A 114 -16.20 18.70 4.42
#